data_AF-A0A7V9NH84-F1
#
_entry.id   AF-A0A7V9NH84-F1
#
_cell.length_a   1.000
_cell.length_b   1.000
_cell.length_c   1.000
_cell.angle_alpha   90.00
_cell.angle_beta   90.00
_cell.angle_gamma   90.00
#
_symmetry.space_group_name_H-M   'P 1'
#
loop_
_entity.id
_entity.type
_entity.pdbx_description
1 polymer ?
#
loop_
_entity_poly.entity_id
_entity_poly.type
_entity_poly.pdbx_seq_one_letter_code
_entity_poly.pdbx_strand_id
1 'polypeptide(L)'
;LKLVNPAVQYGFAQAPAGYRAVWHRFDNATGEVSSLGESDGDADALRAPSGLPTEAGSFVRVDLSAVSDAHPSWKAPVHAYFRRGADGWRLVGFDRMPDAPTMKPGTVGAEPIRK
;
A
#
# COMPACT_ATOMS: atom_id res chain seq x y z
N LEU A 1 12.20 -3.09 1.32
CA LEU A 1 10.98 -3.40 2.10
C LEU A 1 10.64 -4.86 1.88
N LYS A 2 10.36 -5.67 2.91
CA LYS A 2 9.85 -7.04 2.71
C LYS A 2 8.32 -6.99 2.60
N LEU A 3 7.78 -7.59 1.56
CA LEU A 3 6.35 -7.70 1.32
C LEU A 3 5.89 -9.10 1.70
N VAL A 4 4.78 -9.20 2.42
CA VAL A 4 4.09 -10.46 2.67
C VAL A 4 2.64 -10.23 2.31
N ASN A 5 2.13 -10.98 1.32
CA ASN A 5 0.72 -10.97 0.96
C ASN A 5 0.01 -12.14 1.69
N PRO A 6 -0.83 -11.85 2.70
CA PRO A 6 -1.50 -12.91 3.48
C PRO A 6 -2.40 -13.80 2.62
N ALA A 7 -3.03 -13.26 1.57
CA ALA A 7 -3.89 -14.06 0.70
C ALA A 7 -3.09 -15.15 -0.02
N VAL A 8 -1.84 -14.86 -0.40
CA VAL A 8 -0.92 -15.83 -1.00
C VAL A 8 -0.37 -16.77 0.07
N GLN A 9 0.07 -16.23 1.20
CA GLN A 9 0.66 -17.00 2.31
C GLN A 9 -0.29 -18.10 2.82
N TYR A 10 -1.58 -17.78 2.93
CA TYR A 10 -2.60 -18.71 3.41
C TYR A 10 -3.32 -19.45 2.28
N GLY A 11 -2.84 -19.35 1.04
CA GLY A 11 -3.35 -20.12 -0.10
C GLY A 11 -4.72 -19.70 -0.63
N PHE A 12 -5.23 -18.54 -0.21
CA PHE A 12 -6.49 -17.97 -0.72
C PHE A 12 -6.35 -17.40 -2.14
N ALA A 13 -5.12 -17.14 -2.60
CA ALA A 13 -4.84 -16.64 -3.95
C ALA A 13 -3.45 -17.06 -4.44
N GLN A 14 -3.26 -17.04 -5.77
CA GLN A 14 -1.95 -17.22 -6.38
C GLN A 14 -1.12 -15.93 -6.27
N ALA A 15 0.21 -16.06 -6.20
CA ALA A 15 1.12 -14.93 -6.21
C ALA A 15 0.95 -14.08 -7.49
N PRO A 16 0.96 -12.73 -7.38
CA PRO A 16 0.99 -11.87 -8.56
C PRO A 16 2.34 -11.99 -9.28
N ALA A 17 2.41 -11.53 -10.53
CA ALA A 17 3.63 -11.58 -11.33
C ALA A 17 4.73 -10.66 -10.76
N GLY A 18 4.36 -9.63 -10.00
CA GLY A 18 5.28 -8.72 -9.34
C GLY A 18 4.53 -7.60 -8.64
N TYR A 19 5.28 -6.65 -8.10
CA TYR A 19 4.75 -5.44 -7.47
C TYR A 19 5.43 -4.20 -8.05
N ARG A 20 4.69 -3.10 -8.08
CA ARG A 20 5.18 -1.75 -8.38
C ARG A 20 4.99 -0.86 -7.16
N ALA A 21 5.99 -0.05 -6.85
CA ALA A 21 5.93 0.95 -5.80
C ALA A 21 6.26 2.35 -6.32
N VAL A 22 5.43 3.32 -5.94
CA VAL A 22 5.70 4.76 -6.12
C VAL A 22 6.04 5.35 -4.76
N TRP A 23 7.16 6.05 -4.68
CA TRP A 23 7.73 6.55 -3.45
C TRP A 23 7.54 8.06 -3.34
N HIS A 24 7.16 8.52 -2.15
CA HIS A 24 6.91 9.93 -1.88
C HIS A 24 7.57 10.36 -0.58
N ARG A 25 8.10 11.59 -0.52
CA ARG A 25 8.22 12.30 0.76
C ARG A 25 6.82 12.60 1.26
N PHE A 26 6.65 12.49 2.57
CA PHE A 26 5.37 12.76 3.21
C PHE A 26 5.56 13.73 4.36
N ASP A 27 4.76 14.78 4.41
CA ASP A 27 4.63 15.65 5.57
C ASP A 27 3.48 15.12 6.45
N ASN A 28 3.82 14.62 7.63
CA ASN A 28 2.84 14.03 8.55
C ASN A 28 1.97 15.08 9.27
N ALA A 29 2.32 16.36 9.22
CA ALA A 29 1.53 17.44 9.80
C ALA A 29 0.51 17.99 8.78
N THR A 30 0.88 18.11 7.50
CA THR A 30 0.03 18.71 6.46
C THR A 30 -0.65 17.68 5.56
N GLY A 31 -0.12 16.47 5.48
CA GLY A 31 -0.55 15.44 4.54
C GLY A 31 0.03 15.60 3.13
N GLU A 32 0.92 16.57 2.91
CA GLU A 32 1.52 16.83 1.60
C GLU A 32 2.44 15.67 1.16
N VAL A 33 2.41 15.38 -0.15
CA VAL A 33 3.24 14.35 -0.79
C VAL A 33 4.01 14.94 -1.96
N SER A 34 5.29 14.59 -2.06
CA SER A 34 6.12 14.90 -3.24
C SER A 34 6.90 13.68 -3.71
N SER A 35 7.02 13.51 -5.03
CA SER A 35 7.57 12.29 -5.63
C SER A 35 9.07 12.13 -5.35
N LEU A 36 9.48 10.90 -5.03
CA LEU A 36 10.86 10.45 -4.91
C LEU A 36 11.28 9.50 -6.02
N GLY A 37 10.33 8.93 -6.77
CA GLY A 37 10.58 7.98 -7.84
C GLY A 37 9.81 6.67 -7.68
N GLU A 38 10.19 5.67 -8.47
CA GLU A 38 9.46 4.41 -8.59
C GLU A 38 10.40 3.21 -8.53
N SER A 39 9.85 2.05 -8.19
CA SER A 39 10.57 0.78 -8.23
C SER A 39 9.62 -0.37 -8.55
N ASP A 40 10.10 -1.32 -9.34
CA ASP A 40 9.44 -2.60 -9.58
C ASP A 40 10.26 -3.73 -8.95
N GLY A 41 9.60 -4.85 -8.69
CA GLY A 41 10.30 -6.05 -8.25
C GLY A 41 9.37 -7.22 -7.98
N ASP A 42 10.00 -8.35 -7.75
CA ASP A 42 9.33 -9.63 -7.60
C ASP A 42 8.83 -9.85 -6.15
N ALA A 43 8.12 -10.96 -5.95
CA ALA A 43 7.13 -11.22 -4.92
C ALA A 43 7.39 -10.71 -3.48
N ASP A 44 8.64 -10.65 -3.03
CA ASP A 44 8.93 -10.53 -1.59
C ASP A 44 9.69 -9.25 -1.21
N ALA A 45 10.26 -8.52 -2.17
CA ALA A 45 11.09 -7.36 -1.85
C ALA A 45 11.15 -6.31 -2.96
N LEU A 46 10.95 -5.04 -2.57
CA LEU A 46 11.20 -3.89 -3.41
C LEU A 46 12.40 -3.08 -2.89
N ARG A 47 13.25 -2.63 -3.82
CA ARG A 47 14.34 -1.70 -3.54
C ARG A 47 13.80 -0.27 -3.62
N ALA A 48 14.08 0.52 -2.59
CA ALA A 48 13.74 1.93 -2.63
C ALA A 48 14.65 2.68 -3.62
N PRO A 49 14.15 3.77 -4.24
CA PRO A 49 14.97 4.64 -5.08
C PRO A 49 16.06 5.33 -4.26
N SER A 50 17.12 5.77 -4.95
CA SER A 50 18.09 6.69 -4.38
C SER A 50 17.40 8.01 -3.99
N GLY A 51 17.82 8.65 -2.89
CA GLY A 51 17.28 9.96 -2.49
C GLY A 51 16.22 9.93 -1.39
N LEU A 52 16.01 8.77 -0.75
CA LEU A 52 15.26 8.70 0.50
C LEU A 52 15.83 9.68 1.56
N PRO A 53 14.96 10.34 2.34
CA PRO A 53 15.40 11.17 3.45
C PRO A 53 16.30 10.40 4.44
N THR A 54 17.38 11.03 4.89
CA THR A 54 18.33 10.44 5.85
C THR A 54 18.07 10.90 7.28
N GLU A 55 17.39 12.02 7.46
CA GLU A 55 17.10 12.64 8.76
C GLU A 55 16.10 11.82 9.58
N ALA A 56 16.44 11.59 10.85
CA ALA A 56 15.53 10.95 11.79
C ALA A 56 14.24 11.78 11.96
N GLY A 57 13.10 11.10 12.05
CA GLY A 57 11.79 11.75 12.07
C GLY A 57 11.18 12.00 10.69
N SER A 58 11.94 11.83 9.59
CA SER A 58 11.39 11.91 8.24
C SER A 58 10.32 10.86 7.99
N PHE A 59 9.32 11.20 7.17
CA PHE A 59 8.29 10.27 6.72
C PHE A 59 8.35 10.05 5.21
N VAL A 60 8.02 8.83 4.82
CA VAL A 60 7.87 8.41 3.42
C VAL A 60 6.57 7.66 3.28
N ARG A 61 5.83 7.95 2.21
CA ARG A 61 4.67 7.17 1.77
C ARG A 61 5.08 6.33 0.56
N VAL A 62 4.63 5.08 0.53
CA VAL A 62 4.85 4.15 -0.56
C VAL A 62 3.50 3.65 -1.05
N ASP A 63 3.19 3.97 -2.31
CA ASP A 63 1.99 3.47 -2.98
C ASP A 63 2.34 2.14 -3.64
N LEU A 64 1.75 1.05 -3.16
CA LEU A 64 2.08 -0.31 -3.58
C LEU A 64 0.92 -0.93 -4.36
N SER A 65 1.19 -1.36 -5.60
CA SER A 65 0.25 -2.07 -6.45
C SER A 65 0.82 -3.41 -6.89
N ALA A 66 -0.04 -4.42 -7.06
CA ALA A 66 0.34 -5.69 -7.67
C ALA A 66 0.18 -5.66 -9.19
N VAL A 67 1.08 -6.33 -9.89
CA VAL A 67 0.95 -6.66 -11.31
C VAL A 67 0.22 -8.00 -11.39
N SER A 68 -1.11 -7.96 -11.57
CA SER A 68 -1.94 -9.16 -11.68
C SER A 68 -3.15 -8.93 -12.57
N ASP A 69 -3.33 -9.76 -13.60
CA ASP A 69 -4.54 -9.76 -14.42
C ASP A 69 -5.67 -10.59 -13.77
N ALA A 70 -5.32 -11.55 -12.91
CA ALA A 70 -6.30 -12.37 -12.19
C ALA A 70 -7.04 -11.58 -11.09
N HIS A 71 -6.41 -10.52 -10.56
CA HIS A 71 -6.97 -9.71 -9.48
C HIS A 71 -6.88 -8.20 -9.80
N PRO A 72 -7.81 -7.66 -10.60
CA PRO A 72 -7.78 -6.24 -11.00
C PRO A 72 -7.78 -5.26 -9.84
N SER A 73 -8.47 -5.56 -8.73
CA SER A 73 -8.47 -4.72 -7.52
C SER A 73 -7.11 -4.61 -6.84
N TRP A 74 -6.16 -5.50 -7.16
CA TRP A 74 -4.81 -5.40 -6.62
C TRP A 74 -3.93 -4.40 -7.38
N LYS A 75 -4.40 -3.93 -8.55
CA LYS A 75 -3.74 -2.84 -9.28
C LYS A 75 -3.98 -1.48 -8.59
N ALA A 76 -5.04 -1.36 -7.78
CA ALA A 76 -5.29 -0.18 -6.95
C ALA A 76 -4.24 -0.11 -5.82
N PRO A 77 -3.52 1.02 -5.67
CA PRO A 77 -2.44 1.10 -4.71
C PRO A 77 -2.95 1.11 -3.27
N VAL A 78 -2.24 0.39 -2.41
CA VAL A 78 -2.31 0.58 -0.96
C VAL A 78 -1.22 1.56 -0.53
N HIS A 79 -1.46 2.33 0.52
CA HIS A 79 -0.50 3.31 1.02
C HIS A 79 0.18 2.77 2.27
N ALA A 80 1.50 2.59 2.21
CA ALA A 80 2.31 2.24 3.36
C ALA A 80 3.13 3.46 3.81
N TYR A 81 3.07 3.79 5.09
CA TYR A 81 3.75 4.96 5.66
C TYR A 81 4.89 4.51 6.55
N PHE A 82 6.08 5.06 6.31
CA PHE A 82 7.29 4.75 7.04
C PHE A 82 7.85 5.98 7.74
N ARG A 83 8.37 5.79 8.94
CA ARG A 83 9.12 6.80 9.68
C ARG A 83 10.59 6.39 9.79
N ARG A 84 11.50 7.32 9.54
CA ARG A 84 12.94 7.12 9.74
C ARG A 84 13.28 7.24 11.23
N GLY A 85 13.72 6.15 11.83
CA GLY A 85 14.36 6.14 13.15
C GLY A 85 15.89 6.10 13.05
N ALA A 86 16.56 6.06 14.21
CA ALA A 86 18.01 5.91 14.30
C ALA A 86 18.51 4.61 13.64
N ASP A 87 17.77 3.51 13.82
CA ASP A 87 18.13 2.18 13.33
C ASP A 87 17.56 1.85 11.94
N GLY A 88 16.95 2.83 11.28
CA GLY A 88 16.36 2.66 9.94
C GLY A 88 14.85 2.92 9.88
N TRP A 89 14.22 2.40 8.83
CA TRP A 89 12.80 2.65 8.52
C TRP A 89 11.87 1.69 9.25
N ARG A 90 10.79 2.22 9.80
CA ARG A 90 9.72 1.44 10.44
C ARG A 90 8.37 1.77 9.83
N LEU A 91 7.55 0.74 9.58
CA LEU A 91 6.16 0.93 9.17
C LEU A 91 5.37 1.54 10.33
N VAL A 92 4.66 2.64 10.08
CA VAL A 92 3.88 3.38 11.09
C VAL A 92 2.42 3.58 10.69
N GLY A 93 2.06 3.29 9.43
CA GLY A 93 0.69 3.34 8.95
C GLY A 93 0.53 2.49 7.69
N PHE A 94 -0.66 1.95 7.47
CA PHE A 94 -0.99 1.17 6.29
C PHE A 94 -2.47 1.29 5.97
N ASP A 95 -2.76 1.94 4.84
CA ASP A 95 -4.13 2.20 4.40
C ASP A 95 -4.40 1.48 3.08
N ARG A 96 -5.55 0.80 3.03
CA ARG A 96 -6.12 0.34 1.76
C ARG A 96 -7.11 1.40 1.33
N MET A 97 -6.89 2.02 0.17
CA MET A 97 -7.94 2.82 -0.44
C MET A 97 -9.14 1.90 -0.65
N PRO A 98 -10.33 2.21 -0.11
CA PRO A 98 -11.47 1.34 -0.32
C PRO A 98 -11.81 1.32 -1.81
N ASP A 99 -11.91 0.11 -2.40
CA ASP A 99 -12.69 -0.14 -3.62
C ASP A 99 -14.19 0.04 -3.33
N ALA A 100 -14.57 1.04 -2.53
CA ALA A 100 -15.97 1.31 -2.28
C ALA A 100 -16.48 2.13 -3.47
N PRO A 101 -17.42 1.64 -4.29
CA PRO A 101 -18.31 2.56 -4.98
C PRO A 101 -18.85 3.53 -3.93
N THR A 102 -19.10 4.79 -4.31
CA THR A 102 -19.72 5.78 -3.43
C THR A 102 -20.85 5.14 -2.65
N MET A 103 -20.67 4.96 -1.33
CA MET A 103 -21.77 4.52 -0.48
C MET A 103 -22.85 5.58 -0.62
N LYS A 104 -23.96 5.23 -1.26
CA LYS A 104 -25.19 5.99 -1.12
C LYS A 104 -25.56 5.92 0.37
N PRO A 105 -25.70 7.05 1.07
CA PRO A 105 -26.21 7.04 2.43
C PRO A 105 -27.56 6.29 2.44
N GLY A 106 -27.66 5.19 3.18
CA GLY A 106 -28.93 4.47 3.38
C GLY A 106 -29.01 3.00 2.95
N THR A 107 -27.93 2.38 2.44
CA THR A 107 -27.98 0.96 2.04
C THR A 107 -26.92 0.11 2.73
N VAL A 108 -27.07 -0.12 4.03
CA VAL A 108 -26.41 -1.25 4.72
C VAL A 108 -27.48 -1.97 5.54
N GLY A 109 -27.65 -3.27 5.27
CA GLY A 109 -28.34 -4.22 6.16
C GLY A 109 -29.87 -4.23 6.07
N ALA A 110 -30.42 -4.86 5.04
CA ALA A 110 -31.73 -5.49 5.15
C ALA A 110 -31.68 -6.83 4.42
N GLU A 111 -31.33 -7.89 5.14
CA GLU A 111 -31.74 -9.22 4.71
C GLU A 111 -33.27 -9.26 4.69
N PRO A 112 -33.92 -9.73 3.62
CA PRO A 112 -35.35 -9.96 3.66
C PRO A 112 -35.62 -11.17 4.55
N ILE A 113 -36.29 -10.93 5.68
CA ILE A 113 -36.86 -11.99 6.51
C ILE A 113 -37.89 -12.72 5.64
N ARG A 114 -37.60 -13.97 5.28
CA ARG A 114 -38.56 -14.82 4.54
C ARG A 114 -39.80 -15.03 5.41
N LYS A 115 -40.99 -14.79 4.83
CA LYS A 115 -42.26 -15.25 5.39
C LYS A 115 -42.51 -16.70 5.06
#